data_AF-A0A661P1W9-F1
#
_entry.id   AF-A0A661P1W9-F1
#
_cell.length_a   1.000
_cell.length_b   1.000
_cell.length_c   1.000
_cell.angle_alpha   90.00
_cell.angle_beta   90.00
_cell.angle_gamma   90.00
#
_symmetry.space_group_name_H-M   'P 1'
#
loop_
_entity.id
_entity.type
_entity.pdbx_description
1 polymer ?
#
loop_
_entity_poly.entity_id
_entity_poly.type
_entity_poly.pdbx_seq_one_letter_code
_entity_poly.pdbx_strand_id
1 'polypeptide(L)'
;MAGSVEPVLHRRSAVVAFGFVLLHPFEDGNGRIHRFLVYNILARRGFIPEGIMFPVSAAMLKSLADYDASLEAFSRPLMSLVEYTLDENDRMTVHNETALWYRYIDMTPQAEALFNFLSDEEVAQMEQVVQNFYETDTPEV
;
A
#
# COMPACT_ATOMS: atom_id res chain seq x y z
N MET A 1 -11.14 -2.41 23.70
CA MET A 1 -10.54 -1.06 23.59
C MET A 1 -9.77 -0.93 22.26
N ALA A 2 -10.36 -1.30 21.11
CA ALA A 2 -9.65 -1.39 19.83
C ALA A 2 -10.01 -0.28 18.81
N GLY A 3 -11.17 0.37 18.95
CA GLY A 3 -11.75 1.20 17.88
C GLY A 3 -11.13 2.58 17.62
N SER A 4 -10.11 3.03 18.36
CA SER A 4 -9.52 4.38 18.15
C SER A 4 -8.09 4.37 17.62
N VAL A 5 -7.41 3.21 17.63
CA VAL A 5 -5.99 3.10 17.21
C VAL A 5 -5.88 2.66 15.74
N GLU A 6 -6.88 1.91 15.27
CA GLU A 6 -6.96 1.35 13.92
C GLU A 6 -6.85 2.40 12.81
N PRO A 7 -7.69 3.47 12.78
CA PRO A 7 -7.67 4.40 11.65
C PRO A 7 -6.37 5.20 11.57
N VAL A 8 -5.78 5.49 12.74
CA VAL A 8 -4.51 6.22 12.85
C VAL A 8 -3.35 5.35 12.35
N LEU A 9 -3.39 4.04 12.60
CA LEU A 9 -2.38 3.11 12.15
C LEU A 9 -2.44 2.90 10.63
N HIS A 10 -3.64 2.70 10.09
CA HIS A 10 -3.88 2.61 8.65
C HIS A 10 -3.40 3.86 7.92
N ARG A 11 -3.75 5.05 8.44
CA ARG A 11 -3.28 6.32 7.87
C ARG A 11 -1.75 6.44 7.87
N ARG A 12 -1.08 6.09 8.96
CA ARG A 12 0.40 6.15 9.03
C ARG A 12 1.05 5.18 8.07
N SER A 13 0.50 3.96 7.98
CA SER A 13 0.96 2.94 7.04
C SER A 13 0.79 3.40 5.60
N ALA A 14 -0.40 3.92 5.25
CA ALA A 14 -0.70 4.45 3.94
C ALA A 14 0.26 5.59 3.56
N VAL A 15 0.49 6.56 4.45
CA VAL A 15 1.36 7.71 4.15
C VAL A 15 2.78 7.28 3.81
N VAL A 16 3.35 6.37 4.59
CA VAL A 16 4.72 5.91 4.38
C VAL A 16 4.81 5.02 3.14
N ALA A 17 3.91 4.05 3.00
CA ALA A 17 3.98 3.08 1.92
C ALA A 17 3.60 3.69 0.57
N PHE A 18 2.48 4.43 0.47
CA PHE A 18 2.09 5.08 -0.77
C PHE A 18 3.00 6.24 -1.13
N GLY A 19 3.48 7.03 -0.15
CA GLY A 19 4.50 8.04 -0.42
C GLY A 19 5.76 7.44 -1.03
N PHE A 20 6.21 6.28 -0.54
CA PHE A 20 7.35 5.56 -1.09
C PHE A 20 7.11 5.09 -2.53
N VAL A 21 5.97 4.45 -2.82
CA VAL A 21 5.70 3.90 -4.15
C VAL A 21 5.46 4.99 -5.20
N LEU A 22 4.88 6.12 -4.80
CA LEU A 22 4.68 7.29 -5.65
C LEU A 22 5.99 8.02 -5.96
N LEU A 23 6.94 8.06 -5.01
CA LEU A 23 8.27 8.62 -5.25
C LEU A 23 9.11 7.72 -6.16
N HIS A 24 8.90 6.40 -6.09
CA HIS A 24 9.56 5.39 -6.91
C HIS A 24 11.11 5.54 -7.00
N PRO A 25 11.83 5.53 -5.85
CA PRO A 25 13.25 5.89 -5.80
C PRO A 25 14.21 4.84 -6.39
N PHE A 26 13.76 3.60 -6.58
CA PHE A 26 14.59 2.53 -7.15
C PHE A 26 14.17 2.20 -8.59
N GLU A 27 15.06 1.59 -9.36
CA GLU A 27 14.78 1.12 -10.71
C GLU A 27 13.78 -0.04 -10.72
N ASP A 28 13.89 -0.95 -9.75
CA ASP A 28 12.98 -2.08 -9.54
C ASP A 28 12.74 -2.32 -8.04
N GLY A 29 11.64 -2.99 -7.71
CA GLY A 29 11.34 -3.45 -6.36
C GLY A 29 10.45 -2.52 -5.55
N ASN A 30 10.07 -1.36 -6.08
CA ASN A 30 9.28 -0.38 -5.33
C ASN A 30 7.94 -0.95 -4.85
N GLY A 31 7.23 -1.70 -5.70
CA GLY A 31 5.99 -2.37 -5.30
C GLY A 31 6.18 -3.44 -4.21
N ARG A 32 7.32 -4.14 -4.20
CA ARG A 32 7.65 -5.14 -3.15
C ARG A 32 7.93 -4.44 -1.82
N ILE A 33 8.70 -3.36 -1.85
CA ILE A 33 9.02 -2.57 -0.66
C ILE A 33 7.77 -1.87 -0.12
N HIS A 34 6.91 -1.33 -0.99
CA HIS A 34 5.62 -0.75 -0.62
C HIS A 34 4.78 -1.71 0.23
N ARG A 35 4.55 -2.93 -0.26
CA ARG A 35 3.76 -3.95 0.45
C ARG A 35 4.44 -4.41 1.74
N PHE A 36 5.77 -4.51 1.73
CA PHE A 36 6.54 -4.80 2.93
C PHE A 36 6.40 -3.69 3.99
N LEU A 37 6.43 -2.42 3.60
CA LEU A 37 6.26 -1.28 4.51
C LEU A 37 4.87 -1.30 5.15
N VAL A 38 3.82 -1.59 4.37
CA VAL A 38 2.46 -1.75 4.89
C VAL A 38 2.44 -2.81 5.99
N TYR A 39 2.91 -4.03 5.67
CA TYR A 39 2.97 -5.13 6.63
C TYR A 39 3.80 -4.78 7.86
N ASN A 40 5.00 -4.23 7.67
CA ASN A 40 5.93 -3.93 8.76
C ASN A 40 5.35 -2.93 9.76
N ILE A 41 4.68 -1.89 9.27
CA ILE A 41 4.08 -0.86 10.13
C ILE A 41 2.91 -1.44 10.95
N LEU A 42 2.08 -2.29 10.33
CA LEU A 42 0.96 -2.95 11.00
C LEU A 42 1.44 -3.96 12.05
N ALA A 43 2.41 -4.81 11.68
CA ALA A 43 2.97 -5.83 12.56
C ALA A 43 3.67 -5.21 13.79
N ARG A 44 4.50 -4.17 13.59
CA ARG A 44 5.19 -3.48 14.70
C ARG A 44 4.25 -2.75 15.67
N ARG A 45 2.97 -2.64 15.34
CA ARG A 45 1.95 -1.94 16.12
C ARG A 45 0.91 -2.89 16.72
N GLY A 46 1.12 -4.20 16.57
CA GLY A 46 0.29 -5.24 17.16
C GLY A 46 -1.05 -5.43 16.47
N PHE A 47 -1.21 -4.94 15.23
CA PHE A 47 -2.42 -5.18 14.44
C PHE A 47 -2.46 -6.60 13.87
N ILE A 48 -1.29 -7.19 13.67
CA ILE A 48 -1.13 -8.55 13.16
C ILE A 48 -0.58 -9.41 14.30
N PRO A 49 -1.14 -10.62 14.55
CA PRO A 49 -0.61 -11.55 15.54
C PRO A 49 0.87 -11.90 15.29
N GLU A 50 1.65 -12.05 16.36
CA GLU A 50 3.06 -12.45 16.23
C GLU A 50 3.19 -13.84 15.59
N GLY A 51 4.14 -13.98 14.66
CA GLY A 51 4.41 -15.23 13.95
C GLY A 51 3.56 -15.47 12.70
N ILE A 52 2.55 -14.64 12.42
CA ILE A 52 1.72 -14.75 11.23
C ILE A 52 2.16 -13.72 10.19
N MET A 53 2.55 -14.20 8.99
CA MET A 53 2.76 -13.33 7.84
C MET A 53 1.40 -12.98 7.23
N PHE A 54 0.92 -11.78 7.50
CA PHE A 54 -0.33 -11.28 6.93
C PHE A 54 -0.16 -11.04 5.41
N PRO A 55 -0.99 -11.66 4.55
CA PRO A 55 -0.79 -11.59 3.11
C PRO A 55 -1.36 -10.30 2.50
N VAL A 56 -0.79 -9.14 2.85
CA VAL A 56 -1.17 -7.80 2.31
C VAL A 56 -1.27 -7.83 0.78
N SER A 57 -0.34 -8.52 0.11
CA SER A 57 -0.36 -8.69 -1.34
C SER A 57 -1.61 -9.38 -1.86
N ALA A 58 -2.14 -10.37 -1.13
CA ALA A 58 -3.33 -11.11 -1.53
C ALA A 58 -4.60 -10.26 -1.37
N ALA A 59 -4.72 -9.50 -0.29
CA ALA A 59 -5.80 -8.53 -0.11
C ALA A 59 -5.83 -7.50 -1.25
N MET A 60 -4.67 -6.88 -1.54
CA MET A 60 -4.57 -5.91 -2.63
C MET A 60 -4.82 -6.55 -4.01
N LEU A 61 -4.44 -7.81 -4.21
CA LEU A 61 -4.67 -8.53 -5.47
C LEU A 61 -6.16 -8.86 -5.68
N LYS A 62 -6.90 -9.18 -4.62
CA LYS A 62 -8.35 -9.43 -4.67
C LYS A 62 -9.10 -8.19 -5.19
N SER A 63 -8.60 -7.01 -4.85
CA SER A 63 -9.16 -5.71 -5.25
C SER A 63 -8.16 -4.91 -6.10
N LEU A 64 -7.59 -5.55 -7.12
CA LEU A 64 -6.57 -4.93 -7.98
C LEU A 64 -7.05 -3.62 -8.63
N ALA A 65 -8.32 -3.57 -9.04
CA ALA A 65 -8.92 -2.37 -9.61
C ALA A 65 -8.97 -1.20 -8.61
N ASP A 66 -9.29 -1.47 -7.35
CA ASP A 66 -9.31 -0.46 -6.29
C ASP A 66 -7.88 -0.03 -5.92
N TYR A 67 -6.92 -0.96 -5.98
CA TYR A 67 -5.51 -0.63 -5.79
C TYR A 67 -5.00 0.30 -6.88
N ASP A 68 -5.26 -0.01 -8.15
CA ASP A 68 -4.90 0.85 -9.27
C ASP A 68 -5.60 2.21 -9.15
N ALA A 69 -6.90 2.23 -8.81
CA ALA A 69 -7.63 3.47 -8.58
C ALA A 69 -7.02 4.32 -7.46
N SER A 70 -6.53 3.69 -6.38
CA SER A 70 -5.86 4.41 -5.28
C SER A 70 -4.53 5.06 -5.72
N LEU A 71 -3.79 4.46 -6.65
CA LEU A 71 -2.58 5.04 -7.23
C LEU A 71 -2.93 6.18 -8.19
N GLU A 72 -3.94 5.93 -9.04
CA GLU A 72 -4.40 6.87 -10.06
C GLU A 72 -5.06 8.12 -9.47
N ALA A 73 -5.67 8.01 -8.29
CA ALA A 73 -6.28 9.14 -7.56
C ALA A 73 -5.29 10.30 -7.34
N PHE A 74 -4.01 10.00 -7.21
CA PHE A 74 -2.95 11.02 -7.13
C PHE A 74 -2.23 11.22 -8.47
N SER A 75 -1.88 10.15 -9.18
CA SER A 75 -1.02 10.27 -10.36
C SER A 75 -1.73 10.90 -11.57
N ARG A 76 -3.02 10.60 -11.83
CA ARG A 76 -3.73 11.14 -13.00
C ARG A 76 -3.90 12.66 -12.94
N PRO A 77 -4.39 13.27 -11.84
CA PRO A 77 -4.49 14.73 -11.75
C PRO A 77 -3.13 15.40 -11.81
N LEU A 78 -2.10 14.78 -11.24
CA LEU A 78 -0.74 15.32 -11.30
C LEU A 78 -0.22 15.35 -12.74
N MET A 79 -0.40 14.29 -13.51
CA MET A 79 0.08 14.20 -14.89
C MET A 79 -0.55 15.23 -15.84
N SER A 80 -1.74 15.76 -15.53
CA SER A 80 -2.32 16.86 -16.32
C SER A 80 -1.74 18.24 -15.98
N LEU A 81 -1.03 18.36 -14.84
CA LEU A 81 -0.39 19.58 -14.37
C LEU A 81 1.13 19.61 -14.63
N VAL A 82 1.73 18.47 -14.96
CA VAL A 82 3.16 18.37 -15.28
C VAL A 82 3.37 18.55 -16.79
N GLU A 83 4.11 19.59 -17.16
CA GLU A 83 4.56 19.79 -18.53
C GLU A 83 5.88 19.05 -18.70
N TYR A 84 5.91 17.99 -19.52
CA TYR A 84 7.12 17.20 -19.72
C TYR A 84 7.31 16.73 -21.15
N THR A 85 8.55 16.39 -21.48
CA THR A 85 8.95 15.69 -22.71
C THR A 85 9.75 14.44 -22.36
N LEU A 86 9.58 13.39 -23.16
CA LEU A 86 10.41 12.19 -23.13
C LEU A 86 11.39 12.25 -24.31
N ASP A 87 12.65 11.90 -24.06
CA ASP A 87 13.63 11.71 -25.13
C ASP A 87 13.57 10.28 -25.72
N GLU A 88 14.47 9.97 -26.66
CA GLU A 88 14.55 8.65 -27.30
C GLU A 88 14.89 7.50 -26.34
N ASN A 89 15.30 7.79 -25.11
CA ASN A 89 15.63 6.83 -24.06
C ASN A 89 14.62 6.87 -22.89
N ASP A 90 13.41 7.38 -23.12
CA ASP A 90 12.35 7.55 -22.12
C ASP A 90 12.76 8.43 -20.91
N ARG A 91 13.75 9.32 -21.08
CA ARG A 91 14.14 10.25 -20.01
C ARG A 91 13.19 11.43 -19.97
N MET A 92 12.53 11.58 -18.83
CA MET A 92 11.59 12.67 -18.58
C MET A 92 12.33 13.97 -18.24
N THR A 93 12.04 15.03 -18.99
CA THR A 93 12.40 16.42 -18.66
C THR A 93 11.13 17.19 -18.34
N VAL A 94 11.07 17.79 -17.16
CA VAL A 94 9.93 18.60 -16.68
C VAL A 94 10.21 20.08 -16.92
N HIS A 95 9.26 20.79 -17.52
CA HIS A 95 9.41 22.17 -18.00
C HIS A 95 8.83 23.22 -17.05
N ASN A 96 7.99 22.81 -16.10
CA ASN A 96 7.32 23.70 -15.15
C ASN A 96 7.67 23.37 -13.68
N GLU A 97 7.46 24.34 -12.79
CA GLU A 97 7.69 24.16 -11.35
C GLU A 97 6.61 23.27 -10.71
N THR A 98 6.98 22.05 -10.34
CA THR A 98 6.03 21.05 -9.82
C THR A 98 6.18 20.77 -8.32
N ALA A 99 7.19 21.33 -7.65
CA ALA A 99 7.52 21.02 -6.26
C ALA A 99 6.35 21.24 -5.28
N LEU A 100 5.46 22.18 -5.58
CA LEU A 100 4.28 22.45 -4.76
C LEU A 100 3.30 21.26 -4.74
N TRP A 101 3.16 20.54 -5.86
CA TRP A 101 2.22 19.43 -6.01
C TRP A 101 2.61 18.20 -5.20
N TYR A 102 3.90 18.05 -4.89
CA TYR A 102 4.42 16.96 -4.07
C TYR A 102 4.55 17.31 -2.58
N ARG A 103 4.39 18.59 -2.20
CA ARG A 103 4.64 19.04 -0.82
C ARG A 103 3.49 18.72 0.14
N TYR A 104 2.26 18.79 -0.36
CA TYR A 104 1.05 18.61 0.45
C TYR A 104 0.12 17.59 -0.20
N ILE A 105 0.64 16.38 -0.39
CA ILE A 105 -0.13 15.28 -0.99
C ILE A 105 -1.28 14.92 -0.07
N ASP A 106 -2.50 15.00 -0.58
CA ASP A 106 -3.67 14.41 0.07
C ASP A 106 -3.63 12.90 -0.14
N MET A 107 -3.36 12.17 0.94
CA MET A 107 -3.31 10.71 0.94
C MET A 107 -4.58 10.06 1.50
N THR A 108 -5.69 10.81 1.56
CA THR A 108 -6.98 10.30 2.04
C THR A 108 -7.46 9.09 1.21
N PRO A 109 -7.47 9.14 -0.14
CA PRO A 109 -7.92 8.00 -0.95
C PRO A 109 -7.10 6.73 -0.70
N GLN A 110 -5.79 6.87 -0.50
CA GLN A 110 -4.89 5.76 -0.25
C GLN A 110 -5.07 5.18 1.16
N ALA A 111 -5.36 6.04 2.14
CA ALA A 111 -5.68 5.59 3.49
C ALA A 111 -7.01 4.84 3.54
N GLU A 112 -8.03 5.32 2.83
CA GLU A 112 -9.33 4.66 2.70
C GLU A 112 -9.22 3.33 1.95
N ALA A 113 -8.51 3.30 0.82
CA ALA A 113 -8.26 2.05 0.09
C ALA A 113 -7.54 1.03 0.98
N LEU A 114 -6.49 1.44 1.70
CA LEU A 114 -5.77 0.54 2.61
C LEU A 114 -6.66 0.03 3.76
N PHE A 115 -7.53 0.88 4.29
CA PHE A 115 -8.50 0.46 5.31
C PHE A 115 -9.48 -0.59 4.75
N ASN A 116 -9.97 -0.39 3.53
CA ASN A 116 -10.89 -1.34 2.89
C ASN A 116 -10.23 -2.69 2.60
N PHE A 117 -8.99 -2.71 2.12
CA PHE A 117 -8.21 -3.95 1.90
C PHE A 117 -7.88 -4.71 3.19
N LEU A 118 -7.99 -4.05 4.34
CA LEU A 118 -7.62 -4.61 5.64
C LEU A 118 -8.80 -4.61 6.60
N SER A 119 -10.03 -4.58 6.08
CA SER A 119 -11.22 -4.65 6.93
C SER A 119 -11.22 -5.93 7.77
N ASP A 120 -11.82 -5.87 8.96
CA ASP A 120 -11.90 -7.00 9.90
C ASP A 120 -12.37 -8.31 9.24
N GLU A 121 -13.29 -8.22 8.28
CA GLU A 121 -13.79 -9.38 7.54
C GLU A 121 -12.72 -9.97 6.62
N GLU A 122 -11.97 -9.14 5.90
CA GLU A 122 -10.87 -9.61 5.04
C GLU A 122 -9.72 -10.18 5.89
N VAL A 123 -9.39 -9.52 7.00
CA VAL A 123 -8.38 -9.99 7.95
C VAL A 123 -8.76 -11.36 8.51
N ALA A 124 -10.00 -11.53 8.99
CA ALA A 124 -10.47 -12.81 9.52
C ALA A 124 -10.49 -13.93 8.47
N GLN A 125 -10.90 -13.62 7.23
CA GLN A 125 -10.85 -14.58 6.13
C GLN A 125 -9.42 -15.01 5.82
N MET A 126 -8.48 -14.07 5.81
CA MET A 126 -7.06 -14.35 5.53
C MET A 126 -6.39 -15.10 6.69
N GLU A 127 -6.72 -14.78 7.94
CA GLU A 127 -6.27 -15.54 9.11
C GLU A 127 -6.74 -16.99 9.04
N GLN A 128 -8.00 -17.24 8.67
CA GLN A 128 -8.52 -18.60 8.50
C GLN A 128 -7.79 -19.36 7.38
N VAL A 129 -7.51 -18.71 6.24
CA VAL A 129 -6.75 -19.33 5.15
C VAL A 129 -5.35 -19.71 5.60
N VAL A 130 -4.68 -18.81 6.33
CA VAL A 130 -3.33 -19.04 6.84
C VAL A 130 -3.31 -20.16 7.89
N GLN A 131 -4.24 -20.15 8.84
CA GLN A 131 -4.38 -21.23 9.83
C GLN A 131 -4.63 -22.59 9.18
N ASN A 132 -5.57 -22.65 8.23
CA ASN A 132 -5.83 -23.88 7.49
C ASN A 132 -4.58 -24.39 6.76
N PHE A 133 -3.78 -23.48 6.18
CA PHE A 133 -2.55 -23.83 5.48
C PHE A 133 -1.49 -24.43 6.43
N TYR A 134 -1.32 -23.84 7.62
CA TYR A 134 -0.36 -24.32 8.62
C TYR A 134 -0.85 -25.58 9.37
N GLU A 135 -2.16 -25.79 9.51
CA GLU A 135 -2.73 -27.02 10.09
C GLU A 135 -2.66 -28.22 9.11
N THR A 136 -2.72 -27.98 7.80
CA THR A 136 -2.58 -29.06 6.81
C THR A 136 -1.15 -29.58 6.62
N ASP A 137 -0.15 -28.87 7.12
CA ASP A 137 1.28 -29.20 6.96
C ASP A 137 1.93 -29.77 8.23
N THR A 138 1.18 -29.98 9.32
CA THR A 138 1.66 -30.78 10.45
C THR A 138 1.64 -32.26 10.06
N PRO A 139 2.80 -32.95 9.96
CA PRO A 139 2.81 -34.39 9.78
C PRO A 139 2.12 -35.02 10.99
N GLU A 140 1.18 -35.94 10.76
CA GLU A 140 0.69 -36.82 11.84
C GLU A 140 1.92 -37.52 12.45
N VAL A 141 2.20 -37.22 13.72
CA VAL A 141 3.22 -37.91 14.54
C VAL A 141 2.56 -39.04 15.30
#